data_AF-A0A7C5DXL1-F1
#
_entry.id   AF-A0A7C5DXL1-F1
#
_cell.length_a   1.000
_cell.length_b   1.000
_cell.length_c   1.000
_cell.angle_alpha   90.00
_cell.angle_beta   90.00
_cell.angle_gamma   90.00
#
_symmetry.space_group_name_H-M   'P 1'
#
loop_
_entity.id
_entity.type
_entity.pdbx_description
1 polymer ?
#
loop_
_entity_poly.entity_id
_entity_poly.type
_entity_poly.pdbx_seq_one_letter_code
_entity_poly.pdbx_strand_id
1 'polypeptide(L)'
;MKRPGWVLCFFLFLVFLFADGAYAKSYYHPRIVQSFLLLENGDVEVSEERYFSFEGSFSWAELRILRKGVEDIQFEGVWDAQSGELLPCEVLEDAEAVGVRWSYRARDETRAFRIKYLLKG
;
A
#
# COMPACT_ATOMS: atom_id res chain seq x y z
N MET A 1 -24.44 -50.99 8.12
CA MET A 1 -24.76 -49.58 7.83
C MET A 1 -23.89 -49.08 6.68
N LYS A 2 -24.47 -48.84 5.49
CA LYS A 2 -23.73 -48.33 4.32
C LYS A 2 -23.42 -46.85 4.55
N ARG A 3 -22.15 -46.47 4.64
CA ARG A 3 -21.75 -45.05 4.71
C ARG A 3 -22.15 -44.38 3.39
N PRO A 4 -22.92 -43.27 3.41
CA PRO A 4 -23.36 -42.62 2.19
C PRO A 4 -22.16 -41.94 1.52
N GLY A 5 -21.59 -42.59 0.50
CA GLY A 5 -20.44 -42.06 -0.25
C GLY A 5 -20.69 -40.69 -0.89
N TRP A 6 -21.96 -40.29 -1.02
CA TRP A 6 -22.35 -38.98 -1.54
C TRP A 6 -21.89 -37.81 -0.66
N VAL A 7 -21.83 -37.99 0.68
CA VAL A 7 -21.34 -36.95 1.59
C VAL A 7 -19.86 -36.68 1.34
N LEU A 8 -19.07 -37.72 1.06
CA LEU A 8 -17.66 -37.59 0.73
C LEU A 8 -17.45 -36.90 -0.63
N CYS A 9 -18.26 -37.24 -1.64
CA CYS A 9 -18.22 -36.57 -2.95
C CYS A 9 -18.64 -35.10 -2.86
N PHE A 10 -19.65 -34.78 -2.05
CA PHE A 10 -20.09 -33.39 -1.83
C PHE A 10 -18.99 -32.58 -1.12
N PHE A 11 -18.33 -33.17 -0.12
CA PHE A 11 -17.23 -32.54 0.59
C PHE A 11 -16.01 -32.31 -0.33
N LEU A 12 -15.69 -33.29 -1.19
CA LEU A 12 -14.62 -33.14 -2.20
C LEU A 12 -14.94 -32.06 -3.24
N PHE A 13 -16.18 -31.99 -3.71
CA PHE A 13 -16.62 -30.95 -4.65
C PHE A 13 -16.51 -29.56 -4.01
N LEU A 14 -16.87 -29.43 -2.73
CA LEU A 14 -16.73 -28.19 -1.98
C LEU A 14 -15.26 -27.75 -1.87
N VAL A 15 -14.35 -28.68 -1.57
CA VAL A 15 -12.89 -28.38 -1.51
C VAL A 15 -12.35 -27.90 -2.86
N PHE A 16 -12.82 -28.46 -3.98
CA PHE A 16 -12.43 -28.01 -5.32
C PHE A 16 -13.00 -26.63 -5.69
N LEU A 17 -14.19 -26.26 -5.19
CA LEU A 17 -14.76 -24.93 -5.41
C LEU A 17 -14.01 -23.81 -4.65
N PHE A 18 -13.38 -24.15 -3.52
CA PHE A 18 -12.58 -23.23 -2.71
C PHE A 18 -11.07 -23.37 -2.94
N ALA A 19 -10.66 -24.20 -3.91
CA ALA A 19 -9.30 -24.20 -4.42
C ALA A 19 -9.11 -22.98 -5.34
N ASP A 20 -9.29 -21.78 -4.78
CA ASP A 20 -8.83 -20.55 -5.41
C ASP A 20 -7.32 -20.74 -5.59
N GLY A 21 -6.85 -20.73 -6.84
CA GLY A 21 -5.46 -20.97 -7.15
C GLY A 21 -4.61 -20.06 -6.26
N ALA A 22 -3.67 -20.65 -5.53
CA ALA A 22 -2.70 -19.90 -4.75
C ALA A 22 -1.73 -19.17 -5.70
N TYR A 23 -2.25 -18.26 -6.49
CA TYR A 23 -1.49 -17.30 -7.26
C TYR A 23 -0.82 -16.40 -6.23
N ALA A 24 0.50 -16.53 -6.12
CA ALA A 24 1.29 -15.66 -5.27
C ALA A 24 1.05 -14.22 -5.74
N LYS A 25 0.48 -13.40 -4.85
CA LYS A 25 0.29 -11.98 -5.16
C LYS A 25 1.66 -11.33 -5.31
N SER A 26 1.82 -10.52 -6.33
CA SER A 26 3.09 -9.84 -6.63
C SER A 26 2.81 -8.36 -6.90
N TYR A 27 3.81 -7.53 -6.64
CA TYR A 27 3.79 -6.16 -7.13
C TYR A 27 5.22 -5.66 -7.33
N TYR A 28 5.35 -4.64 -8.17
CA TYR A 28 6.57 -3.87 -8.31
C TYR A 28 6.24 -2.40 -8.55
N HIS A 29 7.27 -1.55 -8.51
CA HIS A 29 7.15 -0.13 -8.81
C HIS A 29 7.65 0.17 -10.22
N PRO A 30 6.77 0.40 -11.22
CA PRO A 30 7.21 0.80 -12.55
C PRO A 30 7.94 2.13 -12.55
N ARG A 31 7.55 3.04 -11.65
CA ARG A 31 8.09 4.39 -11.54
C ARG A 31 7.86 4.96 -10.15
N ILE A 32 8.86 5.69 -9.66
CA ILE A 32 8.75 6.55 -8.49
C ILE A 32 9.29 7.92 -8.91
N VAL A 33 8.50 8.97 -8.69
CA VAL A 33 8.92 10.36 -8.88
C VAL A 33 8.89 11.04 -7.53
N GLN A 34 9.98 11.68 -7.13
CA GLN A 34 10.05 12.44 -5.89
C GLN A 34 10.52 13.86 -6.21
N SER A 35 9.82 14.83 -5.65
CA SER A 35 10.17 16.25 -5.72
C SER A 35 10.45 16.75 -4.31
N PHE A 36 11.56 17.45 -4.14
CA PHE A 36 11.99 18.05 -2.89
C PHE A 36 12.06 19.56 -3.08
N LEU A 37 11.34 20.31 -2.25
CA LEU A 37 11.42 21.76 -2.21
C LEU A 37 12.03 22.17 -0.87
N LEU A 38 13.25 22.72 -0.92
CA LEU A 38 13.93 23.26 0.24
C LEU A 38 13.35 24.63 0.57
N LEU A 39 12.88 24.80 1.80
CA LEU A 39 12.32 26.05 2.29
C LEU A 39 13.39 26.91 2.97
N GLU A 40 13.15 28.22 3.04
CA GLU A 40 14.08 29.18 3.66
C GLU A 40 14.33 28.91 5.16
N ASN A 41 13.39 28.25 5.84
CA ASN A 41 13.47 27.90 7.25
C ASN A 41 14.21 26.59 7.53
N GLY A 42 14.73 25.91 6.50
CA GLY A 42 15.43 24.63 6.64
C GLY A 42 14.55 23.39 6.51
N ASP A 43 13.22 23.53 6.50
CA ASP A 43 12.31 22.42 6.22
C ASP A 43 12.37 22.01 4.74
N VAL A 44 11.88 20.80 4.45
CA VAL A 44 11.76 20.30 3.08
C VAL A 44 10.36 19.76 2.83
N GLU A 45 9.64 20.35 1.89
CA GLU A 45 8.40 19.78 1.37
C GLU A 45 8.72 18.65 0.40
N VAL A 46 8.12 17.49 0.61
CA VAL A 46 8.30 16.33 -0.25
C VAL A 46 6.97 15.92 -0.87
N SER A 47 7.00 15.71 -2.19
CA SER A 47 5.89 15.15 -2.96
C SER A 47 6.39 13.95 -3.73
N GLU A 48 5.87 12.76 -3.41
CA GLU A 48 6.13 11.54 -4.14
C GLU A 48 4.93 11.14 -5.00
N GLU A 49 5.17 10.64 -6.20
CA GLU A 49 4.18 9.90 -6.98
C GLU A 49 4.73 8.49 -7.25
N ARG A 50 4.12 7.50 -6.59
CA ARG A 50 4.53 6.09 -6.66
C ARG A 50 3.54 5.28 -7.47
N TYR A 51 4.04 4.65 -8.52
CA TYR A 51 3.28 3.73 -9.35
C TYR A 51 3.50 2.31 -8.80
N PHE A 52 2.42 1.55 -8.71
CA PHE A 52 2.41 0.15 -8.32
C PHE A 52 1.72 -0.64 -9.43
N SER A 53 2.38 -1.67 -9.94
CA SER A 53 1.77 -2.67 -10.81
C SER A 53 1.49 -3.90 -9.96
N PHE A 54 0.21 -4.23 -9.78
CA PHE A 54 -0.26 -5.32 -8.92
C PHE A 54 -0.69 -6.52 -9.75
N GLU A 55 -0.25 -7.72 -9.33
CA GLU A 55 -0.80 -9.00 -9.75
C GLU A 55 -1.45 -9.66 -8.52
N GLY A 56 -2.77 -9.79 -8.56
CA GLY A 56 -3.62 -10.19 -7.44
C GLY A 56 -4.27 -9.02 -6.70
N SER A 57 -5.01 -9.35 -5.62
CA SER A 57 -5.84 -8.39 -4.89
C SER A 57 -5.10 -7.75 -3.70
N PHE A 58 -4.99 -6.42 -3.69
CA PHE A 58 -4.36 -5.63 -2.62
C PHE A 58 -5.35 -4.63 -2.03
N SER A 59 -5.18 -4.32 -0.75
CA SER A 59 -6.07 -3.39 -0.03
C SER A 59 -5.36 -2.30 0.78
N TRP A 60 -4.04 -2.33 0.84
CA TRP A 60 -3.25 -1.33 1.55
C TRP A 60 -1.80 -1.33 1.07
N ALA A 61 -1.09 -0.25 1.37
CA ALA A 61 0.36 -0.14 1.21
C ALA A 61 0.90 0.75 2.32
N GLU A 62 2.21 0.68 2.54
CA GLU A 62 2.90 1.41 3.60
C GLU A 62 4.20 2.00 3.06
N LEU A 63 4.50 3.24 3.45
CA LEU A 63 5.79 3.88 3.26
C LEU A 63 6.38 4.15 4.64
N ARG A 64 7.67 3.82 4.84
CA ARG A 64 8.42 4.11 6.07
C ARG A 64 9.63 4.97 5.73
N ILE A 65 9.82 6.06 6.47
CA ILE A 65 10.90 7.03 6.28
C ILE A 65 11.69 7.14 7.59
N LEU A 66 13.00 6.96 7.51
CA LEU A 66 13.88 7.07 8.67
C LEU A 66 14.10 8.55 9.03
N ARG A 67 14.13 8.88 10.33
CA ARG A 67 14.46 10.24 10.84
C ARG A 67 15.95 10.57 10.76
N LYS A 68 16.63 10.12 9.72
CA LYS A 68 18.07 10.37 9.55
C LYS A 68 18.30 11.75 8.96
N GLY A 69 18.81 12.68 9.79
CA GLY A 69 19.15 14.03 9.36
C GLY A 69 17.96 15.00 9.33
N VAL A 70 16.88 14.68 10.05
CA VAL A 70 15.68 15.51 10.20
C VAL A 70 15.21 15.40 11.65
N GLU A 71 14.64 16.47 12.20
CA GLU A 71 14.08 16.49 13.56
C GLU A 71 12.78 15.68 13.64
N ASP A 72 11.94 15.80 12.61
CA ASP A 72 10.60 15.21 12.55
C ASP A 72 10.12 15.03 11.09
N ILE A 73 9.08 14.22 10.91
CA ILE A 73 8.46 13.94 9.60
C ILE A 73 6.95 14.03 9.76
N GLN A 74 6.33 14.97 9.05
CA GLN A 74 4.90 15.25 9.17
C GLN A 74 4.19 14.88 7.87
N PHE A 75 3.42 13.78 7.89
CA PHE A 75 2.62 13.37 6.74
C PHE A 75 1.42 14.29 6.55
N GLU A 76 1.24 14.82 5.34
CA GLU A 76 0.07 15.62 4.97
C GLU A 76 -1.07 14.74 4.45
N GLY A 77 -0.73 13.61 3.81
CA GLY A 77 -1.71 12.66 3.32
C GLY A 77 -1.23 11.80 2.16
N VAL A 78 -2.13 10.92 1.73
CA VAL A 78 -1.98 10.09 0.54
C VAL A 78 -3.21 10.26 -0.35
N TRP A 79 -3.00 10.50 -1.64
CA TRP A 79 -4.06 10.65 -2.62
C TRP A 79 -3.94 9.60 -3.72
N ASP A 80 -5.07 9.16 -4.27
CA ASP A 80 -5.06 8.50 -5.58
C ASP A 80 -4.60 9.53 -6.62
N ALA A 81 -3.52 9.23 -7.35
CA ALA A 81 -2.90 10.21 -8.23
C ALA A 81 -3.74 10.49 -9.49
N GLN A 82 -4.66 9.59 -9.85
CA GLN A 82 -5.53 9.73 -11.01
C GLN A 82 -6.80 10.52 -10.66
N SER A 83 -7.49 10.17 -9.57
CA SER A 83 -8.73 10.84 -9.17
C SER A 83 -8.49 12.10 -8.33
N GLY A 84 -7.35 12.21 -7.66
CA GLY A 84 -7.08 13.24 -6.66
C GLY A 84 -7.81 13.03 -5.33
N GLU A 85 -8.43 11.87 -5.13
CA GLU A 85 -9.14 11.52 -3.90
C GLU A 85 -8.16 11.31 -2.75
N LEU A 86 -8.43 11.92 -1.59
CA LEU A 86 -7.69 11.67 -0.35
C LEU A 86 -8.06 10.29 0.19
N LEU A 87 -7.06 9.44 0.41
CA LEU A 87 -7.25 8.07 0.87
C LEU A 87 -7.20 7.99 2.40
N PRO A 88 -8.00 7.09 3.02
CA PRO A 88 -7.87 6.81 4.45
C PRO A 88 -6.47 6.30 4.78
N CYS A 89 -5.79 6.98 5.69
CA CYS A 89 -4.44 6.62 6.12
C CYS A 89 -4.25 6.72 7.63
N GLU A 90 -3.28 5.96 8.12
CA GLU A 90 -2.80 5.95 9.50
C GLU A 90 -1.30 6.28 9.48
N VAL A 91 -0.89 7.22 10.33
CA VAL A 91 0.53 7.52 10.57
C VAL A 91 1.04 6.56 11.64
N LEU A 92 2.14 5.87 11.33
CA LEU A 92 2.79 4.89 12.19
C LEU A 92 4.09 5.47 12.70
N GLU A 93 4.20 5.71 14.00
CA GLU A 93 5.39 6.32 14.59
C GLU A 93 6.18 5.30 15.40
N ASP A 94 7.50 5.26 15.18
CA ASP A 94 8.45 4.65 16.09
C ASP A 94 9.67 5.58 16.30
N ALA A 95 10.62 5.16 17.14
CA ALA A 95 11.77 5.98 17.50
C ALA A 95 12.70 6.31 16.32
N GLU A 96 12.76 5.47 15.29
CA GLU A 96 13.72 5.60 14.19
C GLU A 96 13.07 6.06 12.88
N ALA A 97 11.76 5.86 12.72
CA ALA A 97 11.01 6.11 11.50
C ALA A 97 9.59 6.63 11.74
N VAL A 98 9.08 7.40 10.77
CA VAL A 98 7.65 7.66 10.61
C VAL A 98 7.20 6.92 9.37
N GLY A 99 6.08 6.22 9.46
CA GLY A 99 5.42 5.59 8.33
C GLY A 99 4.02 6.14 8.10
N VAL A 100 3.52 5.92 6.89
CA VAL A 100 2.12 6.10 6.54
C VAL A 100 1.61 4.83 5.90
N ARG A 101 0.49 4.30 6.42
CA ARG A 101 -0.25 3.19 5.81
C ARG A 101 -1.56 3.72 5.26
N TRP A 102 -1.87 3.45 4.00
CA TRP A 102 -3.12 3.87 3.38
C TRP A 102 -3.89 2.69 2.81
N SER A 103 -5.22 2.81 2.81
CA SER A 103 -6.13 1.78 2.30
C SER A 103 -6.61 2.10 0.89
N TYR A 104 -6.76 1.08 0.06
CA TYR A 104 -7.31 1.18 -1.30
C TYR A 104 -7.90 -0.18 -1.71
N ARG A 105 -8.27 -0.34 -2.98
CA ARG A 105 -8.59 -1.64 -3.57
C ARG A 105 -7.91 -1.74 -4.92
N ALA A 106 -7.05 -2.74 -5.10
CA ALA A 106 -6.47 -3.04 -6.40
C ALA A 106 -6.61 -4.53 -6.74
N ARG A 107 -6.80 -4.84 -8.02
CA ARG A 107 -6.79 -6.20 -8.55
C ARG A 107 -6.27 -6.21 -9.98
N ASP A 108 -5.12 -6.85 -10.19
CA ASP A 108 -4.53 -7.06 -11.51
C ASP A 108 -4.44 -5.76 -12.33
N GLU A 109 -3.95 -4.68 -11.69
CA GLU A 109 -3.96 -3.34 -12.27
C GLU A 109 -2.75 -2.50 -11.83
N THR A 110 -2.56 -1.37 -12.51
CA THR A 110 -1.58 -0.36 -12.11
C THR A 110 -2.28 0.81 -11.43
N ARG A 111 -1.83 1.19 -10.24
CA ARG A 111 -2.28 2.40 -9.53
C ARG A 111 -1.13 3.32 -9.23
N ALA A 112 -1.43 4.62 -9.14
CA ALA A 112 -0.47 5.62 -8.72
C ALA A 112 -1.00 6.33 -7.47
N PHE A 113 -0.12 6.52 -6.49
CA PHE A 113 -0.43 7.23 -5.25
C PHE A 113 0.47 8.45 -5.12
N ARG A 114 -0.12 9.59 -4.81
CA ARG A 114 0.60 10.80 -4.44
C ARG A 114 0.73 10.87 -2.93
N ILE A 115 1.94 11.02 -2.42
CA ILE A 115 2.23 11.06 -0.98
C ILE A 115 2.91 12.39 -0.70
N LYS A 116 2.41 13.14 0.28
CA LYS A 116 3.04 14.40 0.69
C LYS A 116 3.39 14.38 2.16
N TYR A 117 4.56 14.93 2.47
CA TYR A 117 5.04 15.08 3.83
C TYR A 117 6.08 16.20 3.92
N LEU A 118 6.20 16.77 5.11
CA LEU A 118 7.19 17.77 5.46
C LEU A 118 8.31 17.11 6.27
N LEU A 119 9.55 17.34 5.87
CA LEU A 119 10.73 17.03 6.67
C LEU A 119 11.09 18.27 7.49
N LYS A 120 11.16 18.12 8.81
CA LYS A 120 11.56 19.20 9.72
C LYS A 120 13.08 19.24 9.84
N GLY A 121 13.67 20.37 9.48
CA GLY A 121 15.12 20.60 9.47
C GLY A 121 15.71 20.99 10.81
#